data_AF-A0A8T6J3F2-F1
#
_entry.id   AF-A0A8T6J3F2-F1
#
_cell.length_a   1.000
_cell.length_b   1.000
_cell.length_c   1.000
_cell.angle_alpha   90.00
_cell.angle_beta   90.00
_cell.angle_gamma   90.00
#
_symmetry.space_group_name_H-M   'P 1'
#
loop_
_entity.id
_entity.type
_entity.pdbx_description
1 polymer ?
#
loop_
_entity_poly.entity_id
_entity_poly.type
_entity_poly.pdbx_seq_one_letter_code
_entity_poly.pdbx_strand_id
1 'polypeptide(L)' 'IVSPSDRQDAVNDKTLMWLSLGVLMVVEVYPAERAVMVHRPNTPAVTLTGEDILDCGDVLPGFSLPLSEIFEV' A
#
# COMPACT_ATOMS: atom_id res chain seq x y z
N ILE A 1 -0.27 7.45 1.42
CA ILE A 1 1.09 7.69 1.94
C ILE A 1 0.95 8.02 3.41
N VAL A 2 1.66 7.30 4.27
CA VAL A 2 1.65 7.49 5.73
C VAL A 2 2.71 8.52 6.10
N SER A 3 2.33 9.51 6.90
CA SER A 3 3.22 10.56 7.39
C SER A 3 3.67 10.26 8.82
N PRO A 4 4.82 10.81 9.29
CA PRO A 4 5.28 10.58 10.66
C PRO A 4 4.30 11.01 11.76
N SER A 5 3.40 11.95 11.46
CA SER A 5 2.35 12.42 12.37
C SER A 5 1.08 11.57 12.35
N ASP A 6 0.94 10.65 11.41
CA ASP A 6 -0.25 9.80 11.32
C ASP A 6 -0.23 8.75 12.44
N ARG A 7 -1.39 8.59 13.08
CA ARG A 7 -1.61 7.49 14.01
C ARG A 7 -1.94 6.22 13.22
N GLN A 8 -1.23 5.13 13.52
CA GLN A 8 -1.44 3.83 12.87
C GLN A 8 -2.92 3.39 12.86
N ASP A 9 -3.60 3.50 13.99
CA ASP A 9 -5.02 3.10 14.09
C ASP A 9 -5.92 3.89 13.13
N ALA A 10 -5.66 5.19 12.98
CA ALA A 10 -6.45 6.05 12.10
C ALA A 10 -6.19 5.76 10.61
N VAL A 11 -4.99 5.32 10.26
CA VAL A 11 -4.66 4.83 8.91
C VAL A 11 -5.38 3.51 8.66
N ASN A 12 -5.27 2.56 9.58
CA ASN A 12 -5.94 1.26 9.49
C ASN A 12 -7.47 1.41 9.38
N ASP A 13 -8.09 2.29 10.17
CA ASP A 13 -9.53 2.55 10.12
C ASP A 13 -9.97 3.05 8.74
N LYS A 14 -9.21 3.95 8.13
CA LYS A 14 -9.48 4.44 6.76
C LYS A 14 -9.33 3.33 5.73
N THR A 15 -8.28 2.51 5.84
CA THR A 15 -8.04 1.38 4.95
C THR A 15 -9.20 0.39 4.99
N LEU A 16 -9.64 0.00 6.19
CA LEU A 16 -10.79 -0.89 6.36
C LEU A 16 -12.09 -0.26 5.86
N MET A 17 -12.31 1.03 6.13
CA MET A 17 -13.47 1.77 5.63
C MET A 17 -13.50 1.75 4.09
N TRP A 18 -12.41 2.07 3.41
CA TRP A 18 -12.35 2.07 1.95
C TRP A 18 -12.60 0.69 1.35
N LEU A 19 -12.00 -0.35 1.91
CA LEU A 19 -12.24 -1.74 1.47
C LEU A 19 -13.72 -2.13 1.65
N SER A 20 -14.34 -1.72 2.76
CA SER A 20 -15.78 -1.98 3.01
C SER A 20 -16.70 -1.27 2.00
N LEU A 21 -16.24 -0.18 1.39
CA LEU A 21 -16.95 0.59 0.38
C LEU A 21 -16.69 0.08 -1.06
N GLY A 22 -16.00 -1.06 -1.21
CA GLY A 22 -15.79 -1.72 -2.50
C GLY A 22 -14.50 -1.35 -3.21
N VAL A 23 -13.57 -0.65 -2.54
CA VAL A 23 -12.21 -0.45 -3.08
C VAL A 23 -11.50 -1.80 -3.20
N LEU A 24 -10.96 -2.08 -4.39
CA LEU A 24 -10.33 -3.37 -4.70
C LEU A 24 -8.90 -3.48 -4.16
N MET A 25 -8.23 -2.35 -3.95
CA MET A 25 -6.86 -2.29 -3.43
C MET A 25 -6.62 -0.98 -2.70
N VAL A 26 -6.03 -1.06 -1.51
CA VAL A 26 -5.48 0.10 -0.79
C VAL A 26 -3.98 -0.11 -0.64
N VAL A 27 -3.20 0.92 -0.98
CA VAL A 27 -1.74 0.91 -0.90
C VAL A 27 -1.28 1.93 0.12
N GLU A 28 -0.72 1.44 1.22
CA GLU A 28 -0.10 2.27 2.25
C GLU A 28 1.41 2.32 2.00
N VAL A 29 1.94 3.50 1.71
CA VAL A 29 3.38 3.71 1.55
C VAL A 29 3.93 4.24 2.87
N TYR A 30 4.96 3.57 3.38
CA TYR A 30 5.69 3.87 4.61
C TYR A 30 7.12 4.33 4.25
N PRO A 31 7.34 5.65 4.04
CA PRO A 31 8.61 6.14 3.51
C PRO A 31 9.79 5.95 4.48
N ALA A 32 9.55 6.08 5.79
CA ALA A 32 10.60 5.94 6.80
C ALA A 32 11.11 4.49 6.88
N GLU A 33 10.21 3.53 6.69
CA GLU A 33 10.49 2.10 6.70
C GLU A 33 10.89 1.56 5.32
N ARG A 34 10.80 2.39 4.26
CA ARG A 34 10.98 1.99 2.85
C ARG A 34 10.17 0.74 2.52
N ALA A 35 8.90 0.77 2.91
CA ALA A 35 7.98 -0.34 2.78
C ALA A 35 6.64 0.10 2.20
N VAL A 36 5.94 -0.83 1.56
CA VAL A 36 4.58 -0.65 1.07
C VAL A 36 3.72 -1.78 1.57
N MET A 37 2.56 -1.46 2.16
CA MET A 37 1.57 -2.45 2.57
C MET A 37 0.38 -2.40 1.61
N VAL A 38 0.10 -3.54 0.98
CA VAL A 38 -0.98 -3.70 0.01
C VAL A 38 -2.11 -4.47 0.66
N HIS A 39 -3.29 -3.86 0.68
CA HIS A 39 -4.51 -4.45 1.19
C HIS A 39 -5.46 -4.76 0.04
N ARG A 40 -6.02 -5.97 0.07
CA ARG A 40 -7.10 -6.42 -0.81
C ARG A 40 -8.26 -6.98 0.02
N PRO A 41 -9.51 -6.93 -0.48
CA PRO A 41 -10.65 -7.51 0.23
C PRO A 41 -10.47 -9.00 0.50
N ASN A 42 -10.79 -9.44 1.72
CA ASN A 42 -10.79 -10.85 2.14
C ASN A 42 -9.44 -11.58 2.03
N THR A 43 -8.33 -10.86 1.94
CA THR A 43 -6.98 -11.45 2.00
C THR A 43 -6.14 -10.79 3.08
N PRO A 44 -5.15 -11.48 3.65
CA PRO A 44 -4.13 -10.83 4.46
C PRO A 44 -3.44 -9.71 3.68
N ALA A 45 -3.04 -8.65 4.39
CA ALA A 45 -2.21 -7.61 3.81
C ALA A 45 -0.83 -8.18 3.43
N VAL A 46 -0.25 -7.66 2.36
CA VAL A 46 1.10 -8.03 1.90
C VAL A 46 2.02 -6.85 2.09
N THR A 47 3.15 -7.07 2.74
CA THR A 47 4.22 -6.07 2.86
C THR A 47 5.25 -6.30 1.77
N LEU A 48 5.52 -5.26 1.00
CA LEU A 48 6.58 -5.16 0.00
C LEU A 48 7.69 -4.25 0.55
N THR A 49 8.93 -4.60 0.25
CA THR A 49 10.13 -3.84 0.60
C THR A 49 10.56 -2.96 -0.57
N GLY A 50 11.50 -2.04 -0.33
CA GLY A 50 12.03 -1.18 -1.39
C GLY A 50 12.72 -1.89 -2.57
N GLU A 51 12.99 -3.19 -2.48
CA GLU A 51 13.56 -3.99 -3.59
C GLU A 51 12.48 -4.69 -4.42
N ASP A 52 11.23 -4.71 -3.94
CA ASP A 52 10.12 -5.37 -4.59
C ASP A 52 9.45 -4.49 -5.65
N ILE A 53 8.53 -5.09 -6.40
CA ILE A 53 7.71 -4.43 -7.41
C ILE A 53 6.27 -4.35 -6.91
N LEU A 54 5.68 -3.17 -6.96
CA LEU A 54 4.24 -3.00 -6.79
C LEU A 54 3.52 -3.34 -8.10
N ASP A 55 2.87 -4.49 -8.12
CA ASP A 55 1.97 -4.93 -9.20
C ASP A 55 0.50 -4.74 -8.78
N CYS A 56 -0.21 -3.89 -9.52
CA CYS A 56 -1.63 -3.63 -9.28
C CYS A 56 -2.54 -4.70 -9.92
N GLY A 57 -1.99 -5.61 -10.72
CA GLY A 57 -2.66 -6.77 -11.29
C GLY A 57 -3.93 -6.43 -12.03
N ASP A 58 -5.03 -7.06 -11.61
CA ASP A 58 -6.37 -6.87 -12.15
C ASP A 58 -6.98 -5.48 -11.86
N VAL A 59 -6.50 -4.78 -10.83
CA VAL A 59 -6.99 -3.44 -10.47
C VAL A 59 -6.50 -2.39 -11.47
N LEU A 60 -5.25 -2.50 -11.91
CA LEU A 60 -4.66 -1.68 -12.97
C LEU A 60 -3.81 -2.57 -13.89
N PRO A 61 -4.42 -3.20 -14.90
CA PRO A 61 -3.72 -4.12 -15.79
C PRO A 61 -2.51 -3.47 -16.48
N GLY A 62 -1.35 -4.12 -16.38
CA GLY A 62 -0.09 -3.66 -16.97
C GLY A 62 0.65 -2.59 -16.16
N PHE A 63 0.10 -2.16 -15.02
CA PHE A 63 0.82 -1.29 -14.09
C PHE A 63 1.84 -2.10 -13.29
N SER A 64 3.08 -1.61 -13.27
CA SER A 64 4.18 -2.17 -12.50
C SER A 64 5.10 -1.03 -12.09
N LEU A 65 5.47 -0.99 -10.81
CA LEU A 65 6.34 0.05 -10.25
C LEU A 65 7.43 -0.60 -9.38
N PRO A 66 8.69 -0.60 -9.81
CA PRO A 66 9.82 -0.96 -8.94
C PRO A 66 9.86 0.02 -7.77
N LEU A 67 9.75 -0.49 -6.54
CA LEU A 67 9.68 0.35 -5.35
C LEU A 67 11.00 1.07 -5.06
N SER A 68 12.10 0.60 -5.62
CA SER A 68 13.40 1.27 -5.56
C SER A 68 13.32 2.69 -6.11
N GLU A 69 12.54 2.92 -7.17
CA GLU A 69 12.43 4.22 -7.85
C GLU A 69 11.75 5.31 -7.00
N ILE A 70 10.93 4.93 -6.01
CA ILE A 70 10.18 5.89 -5.19
C ILE A 70 10.79 6.10 -3.80
N PHE A 71 11.80 5.32 -3.44
CA PHE A 71 12.53 5.43 -2.16
C PHE A 71 13.98 5.91 -2.32
N GLU A 72 14.39 6.28 -3.53
CA GLU A 72 15.65 6.99 -3.78
C GLU A 72 15.52 8.48 -3.40
N VAL A 73 15.62 8.78 -2.10
CA VAL A 73 15.80 10.16 -1.59
C VAL A 73 16.75 10.16 -0.40
#